data_AF-U1FMI7-F1
#
_entry.id   AF-U1FMI7-F1
#
_cell.length_a   1.000
_cell.length_b   1.000
_cell.length_c   1.000
_cell.angle_alpha   90.00
_cell.angle_beta   90.00
_cell.angle_gamma   90.00
#
_symmetry.space_group_name_H-M   'P 1'
#
loop_
_entity.id
_entity.type
_entity.pdbx_description
1 polymer ?
#
loop_
_entity_poly.entity_id
_entity_poly.type
_entity_poly.pdbx_seq_one_letter_code
_entity_poly.pdbx_strand_id
1 'polypeptide(L)'
;MKRVRRSFAVLLLIFFTPLAADEAQSLTARAVADAAAAKPNVDASIAYIAENLPKVSDPKEKRALYAFFGSLQEQLARFDDARASYAAAAAIRAGDADRMPKKSSEQLVLDAVRCALSSGDYTTAECYLNSAVRNSADEAIQARIKLYALWADLCRANVSADLDESVVMLKAYVSFKSMASVKPAVLLTLWYLTGDASYAAALKKEFPASLETGIVKGGVQLLPAPFWYFLPRKEAALPEIDSGGAEKIASTEKDAGAAVPQKTESKENSGQSQSVQNVAAGSESSGAPKTRTGDEQGQSAAAAQGGGSSLRRLQLGLFREKANADRLVAALKDKGFTAAVTTETRASGTTYYIVAVDETDGSIGDKLRTAGFEFYPL
;
A
#
# COMPACT_ATOMS: atom_id res chain seq x y z
N MET A 1 -97.24 13.33 22.44
CA MET A 1 -96.76 11.93 22.54
C MET A 1 -95.62 11.72 21.54
N LYS A 2 -94.45 11.23 22.01
CA LYS A 2 -93.46 10.34 21.33
C LYS A 2 -92.90 10.80 19.96
N ARG A 3 -91.60 10.87 19.67
CA ARG A 3 -90.38 10.19 20.18
C ARG A 3 -89.16 11.03 19.76
N VAL A 4 -88.26 11.30 20.69
CA VAL A 4 -86.90 11.81 20.42
C VAL A 4 -86.03 10.62 20.01
N ARG A 5 -85.43 10.65 18.81
CA ARG A 5 -84.36 9.72 18.41
C ARG A 5 -83.02 10.44 18.62
N ARG A 6 -82.27 9.98 19.63
CA ARG A 6 -80.87 10.35 19.85
C ARG A 6 -80.02 9.50 18.90
N SER A 7 -79.38 10.11 17.92
CA SER A 7 -78.34 9.48 17.12
C SER A 7 -77.01 9.66 17.84
N PHE A 8 -76.44 8.56 18.31
CA PHE A 8 -75.13 8.48 18.94
C PHE A 8 -74.08 8.49 17.82
N ALA A 9 -73.39 9.62 17.63
CA ALA A 9 -72.21 9.68 16.77
C ALA A 9 -71.02 9.17 17.59
N VAL A 10 -70.55 7.95 17.29
CA VAL A 10 -69.29 7.42 17.83
C VAL A 10 -68.15 8.07 17.06
N LEU A 11 -67.50 9.06 17.68
CA LEU A 11 -66.28 9.68 17.17
C LEU A 11 -65.10 8.73 17.44
N LEU A 12 -64.66 8.01 16.41
CA LEU A 12 -63.50 7.12 16.48
C LEU A 12 -62.23 7.98 16.37
N LEU A 13 -61.68 8.39 17.53
CA LEU A 13 -60.39 9.06 17.64
C LEU A 13 -59.28 8.06 17.30
N ILE A 14 -58.85 8.05 16.04
CA ILE A 14 -57.62 7.39 15.60
C ILE A 14 -56.46 8.21 16.16
N PHE A 15 -55.83 7.70 17.22
CA PHE A 15 -54.53 8.18 17.68
C PHE A 15 -53.51 7.87 16.59
N PHE A 16 -53.21 8.85 15.73
CA PHE A 16 -51.96 8.88 14.96
C PHE A 16 -50.82 9.09 15.96
N THR A 17 -50.27 8.00 16.48
CA THR A 17 -48.91 8.04 17.01
C THR A 17 -48.00 8.38 15.83
N PRO A 18 -47.21 9.48 15.87
CA PRO A 18 -46.14 9.63 14.91
C PRO A 18 -45.21 8.46 15.15
N LEU A 19 -45.20 7.52 14.21
CA LEU A 19 -44.10 6.58 14.05
C LEU A 19 -42.90 7.50 13.79
N ALA A 20 -42.13 7.81 14.83
CA ALA A 20 -40.80 8.36 14.64
C ALA A 20 -40.09 7.30 13.81
N ALA A 21 -39.98 7.54 12.51
CA ALA A 21 -38.99 6.89 11.70
C ALA A 21 -37.67 7.28 12.38
N ASP A 22 -37.14 6.34 13.16
CA ASP A 22 -35.74 6.34 13.51
C ASP A 22 -35.03 6.35 12.15
N GLU A 23 -34.65 7.54 11.67
CA GLU A 23 -33.78 7.67 10.51
C GLU A 23 -32.48 7.00 10.95
N ALA A 24 -32.38 5.69 10.68
CA ALA A 24 -31.18 4.92 10.89
C ALA A 24 -30.07 5.68 10.16
N GLN A 25 -29.20 6.33 10.95
CA GLN A 25 -28.18 7.22 10.44
C GLN A 25 -27.35 6.44 9.42
N SER A 26 -27.33 6.91 8.17
CA SER A 26 -26.72 6.17 7.06
C SER A 26 -25.25 5.90 7.38
N LEU A 27 -24.83 4.63 7.28
CA LEU A 27 -23.46 4.22 7.54
C LEU A 27 -22.51 4.96 6.60
N THR A 28 -21.61 5.78 7.16
CA THR A 28 -20.65 6.57 6.38
C THR A 28 -19.35 5.83 6.16
N ALA A 29 -18.66 6.14 5.06
CA ALA A 29 -17.33 5.63 4.76
C ALA A 29 -16.33 5.95 5.87
N ARG A 30 -16.43 7.17 6.43
CA ARG A 30 -15.56 7.60 7.52
C ARG A 30 -15.77 6.77 8.77
N ALA A 31 -17.02 6.51 9.16
CA ALA A 31 -17.31 5.68 10.33
C ALA A 31 -16.77 4.25 10.15
N VAL A 32 -16.91 3.67 8.96
CA VAL A 32 -16.34 2.34 8.66
C VAL A 32 -14.82 2.36 8.71
N ALA A 33 -14.17 3.37 8.12
CA ALA A 33 -12.72 3.52 8.12
C ALA A 33 -12.15 3.70 9.54
N ASP A 34 -12.79 4.51 10.38
CA ASP A 34 -12.38 4.74 11.77
C ASP A 34 -12.53 3.46 12.62
N ALA A 35 -13.62 2.73 12.43
CA ALA A 35 -13.86 1.46 13.12
C ALA A 35 -12.94 0.33 12.61
N ALA A 36 -12.55 0.36 11.32
CA ALA A 36 -11.56 -0.54 10.77
C ALA A 36 -10.17 -0.25 11.37
N ALA A 37 -9.78 1.01 11.48
CA ALA A 37 -8.50 1.40 12.08
C ALA A 37 -8.39 1.03 13.56
N ALA A 38 -9.51 0.83 14.26
CA ALA A 38 -9.54 0.37 15.64
C ALA A 38 -9.47 -1.17 15.79
N LYS A 39 -9.37 -1.92 14.68
CA LYS A 39 -9.23 -3.38 14.73
C LYS A 39 -7.83 -3.79 15.19
N PRO A 40 -7.69 -4.96 15.85
CA PRO A 40 -6.44 -5.36 16.48
C PRO A 40 -5.29 -5.61 15.50
N ASN A 41 -5.59 -5.77 14.21
CA ASN A 41 -4.60 -5.93 13.16
C ASN A 41 -5.20 -5.57 11.80
N VAL A 42 -4.32 -5.51 10.80
CA VAL A 42 -4.67 -5.09 9.45
C VAL A 42 -5.62 -6.08 8.75
N ASP A 43 -5.47 -7.38 8.96
CA ASP A 43 -6.38 -8.38 8.37
C ASP A 43 -7.80 -8.24 8.91
N ALA A 44 -7.95 -8.02 10.23
CA ALA A 44 -9.22 -7.73 10.85
C ALA A 44 -9.81 -6.39 10.35
N SER A 45 -8.96 -5.40 10.05
CA SER A 45 -9.37 -4.14 9.43
C SER A 45 -9.95 -4.36 8.03
N ILE A 46 -9.26 -5.12 7.19
CA ILE A 46 -9.71 -5.49 5.84
C ILE A 46 -11.03 -6.26 5.89
N ALA A 47 -11.10 -7.29 6.73
CA ALA A 47 -12.31 -8.11 6.87
C ALA A 47 -13.50 -7.23 7.31
N TYR A 48 -13.27 -6.31 8.25
CA TYR A 48 -14.31 -5.39 8.70
C TYR A 48 -14.80 -4.45 7.60
N ILE A 49 -13.89 -3.87 6.81
CA ILE A 49 -14.28 -3.01 5.68
C ILE A 49 -15.07 -3.82 4.65
N ALA A 50 -14.57 -5.01 4.27
CA ALA A 50 -15.23 -5.89 3.30
C ALA A 50 -16.65 -6.30 3.75
N GLU A 51 -16.85 -6.58 5.03
CA GLU A 51 -18.16 -6.95 5.58
C GLU A 51 -19.15 -5.76 5.58
N ASN A 52 -18.66 -4.53 5.80
CA ASN A 52 -19.52 -3.35 5.92
C ASN A 52 -19.71 -2.57 4.61
N LEU A 53 -18.83 -2.74 3.63
CA LEU A 53 -18.91 -2.10 2.32
C LEU A 53 -20.25 -2.34 1.58
N PRO A 54 -20.85 -3.55 1.60
CA PRO A 54 -22.18 -3.76 1.00
C PRO A 54 -23.31 -3.05 1.74
N LYS A 55 -23.12 -2.75 3.05
CA LYS A 55 -24.12 -2.11 3.92
C LYS A 55 -24.18 -0.58 3.73
N VAL A 56 -23.17 0.01 3.10
CA VAL A 56 -23.17 1.44 2.74
C VAL A 56 -24.08 1.67 1.54
N SER A 57 -25.17 2.39 1.76
CA SER A 57 -26.23 2.65 0.78
C SER A 57 -26.00 3.93 -0.03
N ASP A 58 -25.46 5.00 0.58
CA ASP A 58 -25.16 6.24 -0.13
C ASP A 58 -24.05 6.01 -1.16
N PRO A 59 -24.30 6.29 -2.47
CA PRO A 59 -23.29 6.14 -3.52
C PRO A 59 -21.99 6.93 -3.28
N LYS A 60 -22.04 8.13 -2.69
CA LYS A 60 -20.85 8.95 -2.39
C LYS A 60 -19.98 8.28 -1.34
N GLU A 61 -20.62 7.84 -0.25
CA GLU A 61 -19.95 7.11 0.83
C GLU A 61 -19.40 5.77 0.32
N LYS A 62 -20.19 5.02 -0.46
CA LYS A 62 -19.76 3.74 -1.01
C LYS A 62 -18.54 3.90 -1.92
N ARG A 63 -18.57 4.90 -2.80
CA ARG A 63 -17.44 5.25 -3.67
C ARG A 63 -16.19 5.59 -2.86
N ALA A 64 -16.33 6.44 -1.85
CA ALA A 64 -15.21 6.84 -1.00
C ALA A 64 -14.64 5.65 -0.20
N LEU A 65 -15.50 4.75 0.29
CA LEU A 65 -15.07 3.56 1.01
C LEU A 65 -14.32 2.57 0.11
N TYR A 66 -14.77 2.35 -1.13
CA TYR A 66 -14.00 1.57 -2.11
C TYR A 66 -12.62 2.19 -2.38
N ALA A 67 -12.55 3.52 -2.58
CA ALA A 67 -11.28 4.20 -2.82
C ALA A 67 -10.31 4.11 -1.63
N PHE A 68 -10.83 4.24 -0.41
CA PHE A 68 -10.06 4.03 0.81
C PHE A 68 -9.59 2.58 0.95
N PHE A 69 -10.48 1.64 0.68
CA PHE A 69 -10.17 0.21 0.78
C PHE A 69 -9.08 -0.20 -0.21
N GLY A 70 -9.15 0.29 -1.46
CA GLY A 70 -8.11 0.09 -2.46
C GLY A 70 -6.76 0.66 -2.03
N SER A 71 -6.75 1.82 -1.36
CA SER A 71 -5.52 2.42 -0.83
C SER A 71 -4.88 1.56 0.26
N LEU A 72 -5.69 1.01 1.17
CA LEU A 72 -5.22 0.09 2.21
C LEU A 72 -4.67 -1.21 1.60
N GLN A 73 -5.37 -1.79 0.63
CA GLN A 73 -4.94 -3.01 -0.06
C GLN A 73 -3.61 -2.80 -0.82
N GLU A 74 -3.47 -1.66 -1.48
CA GLU A 74 -2.26 -1.29 -2.21
C GLU A 74 -1.04 -1.17 -1.29
N GLN A 75 -1.22 -0.55 -0.12
CA GLN A 75 -0.15 -0.44 0.90
C GLN A 75 0.35 -1.80 1.41
N LEU A 76 -0.49 -2.83 1.30
CA LEU A 76 -0.17 -4.20 1.71
C LEU A 76 0.29 -5.06 0.54
N ALA A 77 0.60 -4.43 -0.58
CA ALA A 77 0.98 -5.08 -1.84
C ALA A 77 -0.08 -6.08 -2.36
N ARG A 78 -1.35 -5.94 -1.95
CA ARG A 78 -2.48 -6.70 -2.51
C ARG A 78 -2.99 -6.01 -3.77
N PHE A 79 -2.13 -5.94 -4.78
CA PHE A 79 -2.35 -5.10 -5.96
C PHE A 79 -3.61 -5.49 -6.76
N ASP A 80 -3.92 -6.78 -6.87
CA ASP A 80 -5.12 -7.21 -7.61
C ASP A 80 -6.42 -6.82 -6.89
N ASP A 81 -6.46 -6.96 -5.56
CA ASP A 81 -7.58 -6.51 -4.74
C ASP A 81 -7.74 -4.99 -4.81
N ALA A 82 -6.62 -4.26 -4.68
CA ALA A 82 -6.60 -2.81 -4.76
C ALA A 82 -7.12 -2.31 -6.11
N ARG A 83 -6.66 -2.92 -7.20
CA ARG A 83 -7.13 -2.66 -8.56
C ARG A 83 -8.64 -2.82 -8.66
N ALA A 84 -9.18 -3.92 -8.15
CA ALA A 84 -10.62 -4.18 -8.17
C ALA A 84 -11.41 -3.13 -7.37
N SER A 85 -10.93 -2.75 -6.18
CA SER A 85 -11.54 -1.70 -5.35
C SER A 85 -11.53 -0.33 -6.04
N TYR A 86 -10.41 0.07 -6.63
CA TYR A 86 -10.33 1.34 -7.36
C TYR A 86 -11.22 1.35 -8.61
N ALA A 87 -11.28 0.25 -9.37
CA ALA A 87 -12.18 0.12 -10.50
C ALA A 87 -13.66 0.21 -10.08
N ALA A 88 -14.04 -0.44 -8.96
CA ALA A 88 -15.38 -0.34 -8.39
C ALA A 88 -15.70 1.10 -7.95
N ALA A 89 -14.76 1.80 -7.31
CA ALA A 89 -14.92 3.21 -6.97
C ALA A 89 -15.12 4.09 -8.21
N ALA A 90 -14.33 3.89 -9.26
CA ALA A 90 -14.41 4.66 -10.50
C ALA A 90 -15.75 4.46 -11.23
N ALA A 91 -16.34 3.27 -11.14
CA ALA A 91 -17.62 2.93 -11.76
C ALA A 91 -18.84 3.61 -11.10
N ILE A 92 -18.70 4.07 -9.85
CA ILE A 92 -19.79 4.74 -9.13
C ILE A 92 -19.79 6.23 -9.50
N ARG A 93 -20.86 6.68 -10.16
CA ARG A 93 -21.08 8.09 -10.52
C ARG A 93 -21.61 8.89 -9.34
N ALA A 94 -20.72 9.20 -8.39
CA ALA A 94 -21.04 9.98 -7.20
C ALA A 94 -19.93 11.02 -6.92
N GLY A 95 -20.30 12.07 -6.18
CA GLY A 95 -19.34 13.08 -5.70
C GLY A 95 -18.47 12.56 -4.55
N ASP A 96 -17.80 13.48 -3.87
CA ASP A 96 -16.95 13.16 -2.72
C ASP A 96 -17.77 12.99 -1.44
N ALA A 97 -17.32 12.09 -0.58
CA ALA A 97 -17.79 11.96 0.80
C ALA A 97 -17.01 12.90 1.72
N ASP A 98 -17.65 13.34 2.80
CA ASP A 98 -17.02 14.26 3.75
C ASP A 98 -15.89 13.58 4.52
N ARG A 99 -14.79 14.30 4.73
CA ARG A 99 -13.60 13.84 5.48
C ARG A 99 -12.97 12.55 4.94
N MET A 100 -13.22 12.24 3.66
CA MET A 100 -12.57 11.17 2.91
C MET A 100 -11.66 11.76 1.83
N PRO A 101 -10.62 11.03 1.38
CA PRO A 101 -9.77 11.47 0.28
C PRO A 101 -10.59 11.75 -0.99
N LYS A 102 -10.38 12.93 -1.58
CA LYS A 102 -11.06 13.34 -2.82
C LYS A 102 -10.24 12.87 -4.01
N LYS A 103 -10.87 12.07 -4.87
CA LYS A 103 -10.26 11.57 -6.11
C LYS A 103 -11.27 11.68 -7.25
N SER A 104 -10.83 12.17 -8.41
CA SER A 104 -11.64 12.10 -9.63
C SER A 104 -11.79 10.65 -10.09
N SER A 105 -12.81 10.35 -10.90
CA SER A 105 -12.95 9.00 -11.47
C SER A 105 -11.76 8.61 -12.36
N GLU A 106 -11.15 9.57 -13.04
CA GLU A 106 -9.96 9.33 -13.85
C GLU A 106 -8.75 8.98 -12.99
N GLN A 107 -8.57 9.66 -11.84
CA GLN A 107 -7.53 9.32 -10.87
C GLN A 107 -7.72 7.90 -10.31
N LEU A 108 -8.96 7.51 -10.00
CA LEU A 108 -9.27 6.16 -9.53
C LEU A 108 -8.96 5.09 -10.60
N VAL A 109 -9.26 5.36 -11.87
CA VAL A 109 -8.86 4.45 -12.95
C VAL A 109 -7.34 4.37 -13.06
N LEU A 110 -6.63 5.49 -12.96
CA LEU A 110 -5.16 5.48 -12.99
C LEU A 110 -4.54 4.78 -11.78
N ASP A 111 -5.16 4.86 -10.60
CA ASP A 111 -4.75 4.05 -9.44
C ASP A 111 -4.94 2.55 -9.74
N ALA A 112 -6.06 2.15 -10.36
CA ALA A 112 -6.27 0.77 -10.80
C ALA A 112 -5.21 0.31 -11.84
N VAL A 113 -4.86 1.19 -12.80
CA VAL A 113 -3.77 0.93 -13.76
C VAL A 113 -2.45 0.72 -13.04
N ARG A 114 -2.09 1.60 -12.09
CA ARG A 114 -0.85 1.47 -11.30
C ARG A 114 -0.80 0.14 -10.57
N CYS A 115 -1.91 -0.29 -9.96
CA CYS A 115 -1.99 -1.58 -9.28
C CYS A 115 -1.83 -2.75 -10.27
N ALA A 116 -2.49 -2.71 -11.42
CA ALA A 116 -2.34 -3.74 -12.47
C ALA A 116 -0.88 -3.86 -12.94
N LEU A 117 -0.23 -2.73 -13.21
CA LEU A 117 1.19 -2.71 -13.56
C LEU A 117 2.06 -3.27 -12.43
N SER A 118 1.73 -2.93 -11.18
CA SER A 118 2.47 -3.42 -10.00
C SER A 118 2.39 -4.94 -9.86
N SER A 119 1.28 -5.58 -10.22
CA SER A 119 1.17 -7.05 -10.31
C SER A 119 1.73 -7.66 -11.61
N GLY A 120 2.21 -6.84 -12.55
CA GLY A 120 2.74 -7.27 -13.84
C GLY A 120 1.67 -7.51 -14.91
N ASP A 121 0.39 -7.25 -14.61
CA ASP A 121 -0.73 -7.38 -15.55
C ASP A 121 -0.84 -6.15 -16.46
N TYR A 122 0.04 -6.12 -17.46
CA TYR A 122 0.03 -5.06 -18.46
C TYR A 122 -1.23 -5.07 -19.34
N THR A 123 -1.85 -6.24 -19.55
CA THR A 123 -3.03 -6.35 -20.42
C THR A 123 -4.22 -5.63 -19.79
N THR A 124 -4.49 -5.86 -18.51
CA THR A 124 -5.54 -5.15 -17.79
C THR A 124 -5.22 -3.65 -17.67
N ALA A 125 -3.96 -3.29 -17.43
CA ALA A 125 -3.52 -1.89 -17.41
C ALA A 125 -3.86 -1.18 -18.73
N GLU A 126 -3.56 -1.78 -19.87
CA GLU A 126 -3.88 -1.23 -21.19
C GLU A 126 -5.37 -1.12 -21.47
N CYS A 127 -6.17 -2.12 -21.05
CA CYS A 127 -7.63 -2.04 -21.16
C CYS A 127 -8.18 -0.82 -20.42
N TYR A 128 -7.69 -0.55 -19.20
CA TYR A 128 -8.09 0.64 -18.45
C TYR A 128 -7.60 1.94 -19.08
N LEU A 129 -6.36 2.00 -19.58
CA LEU A 129 -5.83 3.18 -20.26
C LEU A 129 -6.60 3.52 -21.55
N ASN A 130 -7.14 2.51 -22.23
CA ASN A 130 -7.97 2.67 -23.41
C ASN A 130 -9.46 2.94 -23.12
N SER A 131 -9.83 3.07 -21.84
CA SER A 131 -11.21 3.37 -21.42
C SER A 131 -11.52 4.88 -21.47
N ALA A 132 -12.49 5.34 -20.67
CA ALA A 132 -12.94 6.73 -20.62
C ALA A 132 -11.82 7.74 -20.26
N VAL A 133 -10.74 7.31 -19.61
CA VAL A 133 -9.63 8.21 -19.24
C VAL A 133 -8.76 8.63 -20.41
N ARG A 134 -8.75 7.87 -21.52
CA ARG A 134 -7.83 8.06 -22.66
C ARG A 134 -7.81 9.50 -23.18
N ASN A 135 -8.97 10.15 -23.21
CA ASN A 135 -9.15 11.48 -23.77
C ASN A 135 -9.36 12.54 -22.68
N SER A 136 -8.84 12.33 -21.48
CA SER A 136 -8.88 13.32 -20.40
C SER A 136 -8.37 14.69 -20.87
N ALA A 137 -9.06 15.75 -20.46
CA ALA A 137 -8.64 17.13 -20.70
C ALA A 137 -7.61 17.63 -19.67
N ASP A 138 -7.38 16.89 -18.59
CA ASP A 138 -6.40 17.24 -17.55
C ASP A 138 -5.00 16.83 -18.00
N GLU A 139 -4.09 17.80 -18.10
CA GLU A 139 -2.72 17.59 -18.58
C GLU A 139 -1.92 16.63 -17.69
N ALA A 140 -2.15 16.64 -16.37
CA ALA A 140 -1.46 15.76 -15.44
C ALA A 140 -1.99 14.32 -15.51
N ILE A 141 -3.28 14.15 -15.79
CA ILE A 141 -3.86 12.82 -16.10
C ILE A 141 -3.30 12.32 -17.43
N GLN A 142 -3.26 13.15 -18.47
CA GLN A 142 -2.65 12.79 -19.76
C GLN A 142 -1.17 12.40 -19.64
N ALA A 143 -0.40 13.11 -18.81
CA ALA A 143 1.00 12.76 -18.54
C ALA A 143 1.12 11.38 -17.88
N ARG A 144 0.25 11.05 -16.92
CA ARG A 144 0.21 9.72 -16.28
C ARG A 144 -0.23 8.61 -17.24
N ILE A 145 -1.22 8.86 -18.09
CA ILE A 145 -1.66 7.91 -19.13
C ILE A 145 -0.46 7.54 -20.02
N LYS A 146 0.27 8.55 -20.52
CA LYS A 146 1.44 8.35 -21.37
C LYS A 146 2.56 7.58 -20.67
N LEU A 147 2.82 7.89 -19.40
CA LEU A 147 3.82 7.17 -18.61
C LEU A 147 3.40 5.72 -18.36
N TYR A 148 2.15 5.47 -17.98
CA TYR A 148 1.67 4.13 -17.67
C TYR A 148 1.51 3.25 -18.91
N ALA A 149 1.17 3.82 -20.06
CA ALA A 149 1.22 3.10 -21.34
C ALA A 149 2.65 2.62 -21.62
N LEU A 150 3.63 3.51 -21.43
CA LEU A 150 5.03 3.15 -21.61
C LEU A 150 5.50 2.11 -20.59
N TRP A 151 5.04 2.18 -19.35
CA TRP A 151 5.31 1.14 -18.34
C TRP A 151 4.64 -0.19 -18.67
N ALA A 152 3.48 -0.20 -19.32
CA ALA A 152 2.87 -1.42 -19.83
C ALA A 152 3.74 -2.07 -20.93
N ASP A 153 4.31 -1.26 -21.83
CA ASP A 153 5.26 -1.75 -22.84
C ASP A 153 6.53 -2.33 -22.19
N LEU A 154 7.04 -1.70 -21.13
CA LEU A 154 8.17 -2.22 -20.35
C LEU A 154 7.84 -3.57 -19.68
N CYS A 155 6.62 -3.76 -19.18
CA CYS A 155 6.17 -5.06 -18.64
C CYS A 155 6.05 -6.14 -19.70
N ARG A 156 5.73 -5.76 -20.95
CA ARG A 156 5.59 -6.68 -22.07
C ARG A 156 6.94 -7.17 -22.62
N ALA A 157 7.99 -6.37 -22.43
CA ALA A 157 9.32 -6.66 -22.96
C ALA A 157 9.84 -8.03 -22.47
N ASN A 158 10.26 -8.88 -23.40
CA ASN A 158 10.79 -10.22 -23.09
C ASN A 158 12.32 -10.26 -23.21
N VAL A 159 12.89 -9.40 -24.07
CA VAL A 159 14.34 -9.28 -24.26
C VAL A 159 14.78 -7.82 -24.17
N SER A 160 16.07 -7.59 -23.91
CA SER A 160 16.60 -6.23 -23.74
C SER A 160 16.42 -5.34 -24.98
N ALA A 161 16.33 -5.92 -26.18
CA ALA A 161 16.12 -5.16 -27.42
C ALA A 161 14.70 -4.54 -27.50
N ASP A 162 13.72 -5.15 -26.83
CA ASP A 162 12.33 -4.65 -26.79
C ASP A 162 12.23 -3.31 -26.02
N LEU A 163 13.28 -2.96 -25.26
CA LEU A 163 13.32 -1.75 -24.45
C LEU A 163 13.78 -0.51 -25.21
N ASP A 164 14.40 -0.67 -26.38
CA ASP A 164 15.07 0.45 -27.08
C ASP A 164 14.10 1.57 -27.43
N GLU A 165 12.95 1.23 -28.00
CA GLU A 165 11.88 2.20 -28.31
C GLU A 165 11.37 2.89 -27.04
N SER A 166 11.20 2.12 -25.96
CA SER A 166 10.73 2.65 -24.68
C SER A 166 11.73 3.62 -24.06
N VAL A 167 13.02 3.32 -24.13
CA VAL A 167 14.10 4.20 -23.66
C VAL A 167 14.18 5.47 -24.50
N VAL A 168 14.04 5.38 -25.83
CA VAL A 168 13.99 6.55 -26.71
C VAL A 168 12.80 7.45 -26.35
N MET A 169 11.62 6.86 -26.12
CA MET A 169 10.43 7.61 -25.74
C MET A 169 10.57 8.28 -24.37
N LEU A 170 11.10 7.56 -23.37
CA LEU A 170 11.38 8.14 -22.04
C LEU A 170 12.33 9.34 -22.15
N LYS A 171 13.39 9.26 -22.97
CA LYS A 171 14.31 10.39 -23.21
C LYS A 171 13.60 11.59 -23.80
N ALA A 172 12.68 11.38 -24.74
CA ALA A 172 11.86 12.45 -25.30
C ALA A 172 10.95 13.09 -24.22
N TYR A 173 10.33 12.27 -23.37
CA TYR A 173 9.45 12.73 -22.28
C TYR A 173 10.16 13.66 -21.29
N VAL A 174 11.45 13.48 -21.01
CA VAL A 174 12.24 14.39 -20.16
C VAL A 174 12.20 15.84 -20.68
N SER A 175 12.11 16.03 -22.00
CA SER A 175 12.14 17.34 -22.64
C SER A 175 10.75 17.95 -22.87
N PHE A 176 9.67 17.17 -22.73
CA PHE A 176 8.31 17.64 -23.01
C PHE A 176 7.71 18.37 -21.81
N LYS A 177 7.30 19.63 -22.03
CA LYS A 177 6.62 20.44 -20.99
C LYS A 177 5.37 19.75 -20.45
N SER A 178 4.61 19.06 -21.30
CA SER A 178 3.40 18.32 -20.91
C SER A 178 3.67 17.11 -20.01
N MET A 179 4.93 16.70 -19.84
CA MET A 179 5.33 15.59 -18.98
C MET A 179 5.95 16.06 -17.66
N ALA A 180 5.95 17.36 -17.38
CA ALA A 180 6.61 17.92 -16.20
C ALA A 180 6.14 17.30 -14.87
N SER A 181 4.85 16.97 -14.75
CA SER A 181 4.26 16.39 -13.54
C SER A 181 4.72 14.97 -13.25
N VAL A 182 5.22 14.25 -14.24
CA VAL A 182 5.71 12.85 -14.12
C VAL A 182 7.20 12.74 -14.41
N LYS A 183 7.89 13.86 -14.62
CA LYS A 183 9.32 13.91 -14.93
C LYS A 183 10.20 13.18 -13.89
N PRO A 184 9.94 13.26 -12.57
CA PRO A 184 10.69 12.47 -11.59
C PRO A 184 10.60 10.96 -11.86
N ALA A 185 9.41 10.44 -12.10
CA ALA A 185 9.20 9.03 -12.42
C ALA A 185 9.89 8.63 -13.74
N VAL A 186 9.81 9.48 -14.78
CA VAL A 186 10.52 9.26 -16.06
C VAL A 186 12.04 9.16 -15.85
N LEU A 187 12.63 10.09 -15.10
CA LEU A 187 14.06 10.09 -14.81
C LEU A 187 14.48 8.88 -14.00
N LEU A 188 13.67 8.46 -13.02
CA LEU A 188 13.93 7.26 -12.23
C LEU A 188 13.89 6.01 -13.12
N THR A 189 12.90 5.88 -13.99
CA THR A 189 12.81 4.75 -14.93
C THR A 189 14.00 4.72 -15.88
N LEU A 190 14.43 5.88 -16.42
CA LEU A 190 15.62 5.96 -17.27
C LEU A 190 16.89 5.55 -16.53
N TRP A 191 17.08 6.02 -15.30
CA TRP A 191 18.21 5.63 -14.47
C TRP A 191 18.21 4.11 -14.22
N TYR A 192 17.06 3.51 -13.90
CA TYR A 192 16.94 2.06 -13.73
C TYR A 192 17.33 1.26 -14.97
N LEU A 193 16.80 1.66 -16.13
CA LEU A 193 16.98 0.92 -17.39
C LEU A 193 18.39 1.09 -17.98
N THR A 194 19.00 2.26 -17.81
CA THR A 194 20.26 2.62 -18.48
C THR A 194 21.48 2.55 -17.57
N GLY A 195 21.31 2.75 -16.26
CA GLY A 195 22.41 2.95 -15.32
C GLY A 195 23.14 4.28 -15.49
N ASP A 196 22.64 5.21 -16.30
CA ASP A 196 23.27 6.49 -16.53
C ASP A 196 23.08 7.44 -15.34
N ALA A 197 24.18 7.74 -14.65
CA ALA A 197 24.20 8.58 -13.45
C ALA A 197 23.74 10.02 -13.71
N SER A 198 23.70 10.49 -14.96
CA SER A 198 23.18 11.83 -15.29
C SER A 198 21.71 11.98 -14.94
N TYR A 199 20.91 10.91 -15.04
CA TYR A 199 19.49 10.92 -14.65
C TYR A 199 19.31 11.00 -13.14
N ALA A 200 20.13 10.27 -12.37
CA ALA A 200 20.20 10.38 -10.92
C ALA A 200 20.65 11.78 -10.47
N ALA A 201 21.64 12.37 -11.15
CA ALA A 201 22.09 13.73 -10.89
C ALA A 201 20.99 14.76 -11.20
N ALA A 202 20.24 14.58 -12.30
CA ALA A 202 19.10 15.43 -12.66
C ALA A 202 17.98 15.35 -11.61
N LEU A 203 17.64 14.15 -11.13
CA LEU A 203 16.69 13.96 -10.02
C LEU A 203 17.11 14.75 -8.77
N LYS A 204 18.36 14.57 -8.33
CA LYS A 204 18.91 15.25 -7.15
C LYS A 204 18.89 16.78 -7.28
N LYS A 205 19.15 17.30 -8.49
CA LYS A 205 19.22 18.74 -8.77
C LYS A 205 17.84 19.37 -8.92
N GLU A 206 16.97 18.77 -9.72
CA GLU A 206 15.69 19.36 -10.13
C GLU A 206 14.55 18.99 -9.18
N PHE A 207 14.64 17.83 -8.51
CA PHE A 207 13.57 17.26 -7.69
C PHE A 207 14.07 16.75 -6.32
N PRO A 208 14.77 17.57 -5.52
CA PRO A 208 15.47 17.12 -4.31
C PRO A 208 14.57 16.50 -3.23
N ALA A 209 13.29 16.87 -3.21
CA ALA A 209 12.30 16.42 -2.24
C ALA A 209 11.37 15.30 -2.75
N SER A 210 11.58 14.79 -3.97
CA SER A 210 10.74 13.72 -4.52
C SER A 210 11.12 12.36 -3.95
N LEU A 211 10.17 11.42 -3.95
CA LEU A 211 10.40 10.04 -3.52
C LEU A 211 11.45 9.35 -4.39
N GLU A 212 11.48 9.65 -5.69
CA GLU A 212 12.47 9.14 -6.65
C GLU A 212 13.89 9.56 -6.28
N THR A 213 14.08 10.80 -5.83
CA THR A 213 15.37 11.25 -5.30
C THR A 213 15.73 10.51 -4.01
N GLY A 214 14.73 10.24 -3.16
CA GLY A 214 14.90 9.38 -1.97
C GLY A 214 15.39 7.98 -2.33
N ILE A 215 14.87 7.39 -3.40
CA ILE A 215 15.27 6.06 -3.92
C ILE A 215 16.72 6.09 -4.41
N VAL A 216 17.08 7.08 -5.22
CA VAL A 216 18.46 7.23 -5.73
C VAL A 216 19.46 7.38 -4.60
N LYS A 217 19.11 8.11 -3.53
CA LYS A 217 19.93 8.31 -2.33
C LYS A 217 19.93 7.11 -1.36
N GLY A 218 19.16 6.06 -1.64
CA GLY A 218 18.99 4.92 -0.72
C GLY A 218 18.22 5.24 0.57
N GLY A 219 17.62 6.43 0.69
CA GLY A 219 16.81 6.84 1.85
C GLY A 219 15.36 6.34 1.79
N VAL A 220 14.91 5.92 0.62
CA VAL A 220 13.58 5.32 0.38
C VAL A 220 13.78 4.01 -0.38
N GLN A 221 13.09 2.95 0.05
CA GLN A 221 13.10 1.68 -0.66
C GLN A 221 11.84 1.56 -1.51
N LEU A 222 11.99 1.12 -2.75
CA LEU A 222 10.84 0.71 -3.56
C LEU A 222 10.16 -0.51 -2.92
N LEU A 223 8.83 -0.50 -2.90
CA LEU A 223 8.08 -1.71 -2.59
C LEU A 223 8.50 -2.83 -3.55
N PRO A 224 8.62 -4.08 -3.06
CA PRO A 224 8.95 -5.22 -3.89
C PRO A 224 7.75 -5.62 -4.76
N ALA A 225 7.39 -4.74 -5.71
CA ALA A 225 6.38 -5.00 -6.72
C ALA A 225 7.00 -5.76 -7.89
N PRO A 226 6.33 -6.79 -8.45
CA PRO A 226 6.73 -7.49 -9.67
C PRO A 226 7.24 -6.55 -10.77
N PHE A 227 6.54 -5.43 -11.00
CA PHE A 227 6.97 -4.39 -11.93
C PHE A 227 8.46 -4.01 -11.79
N TRP A 228 8.87 -3.56 -10.59
CA TRP A 228 10.22 -3.08 -10.36
C TRP A 228 11.25 -4.21 -10.26
N TYR A 229 10.81 -5.43 -9.94
CA TYR A 229 11.67 -6.60 -9.84
C TYR A 229 12.04 -7.16 -11.22
N PHE A 230 11.07 -7.23 -12.14
CA PHE A 230 11.27 -7.77 -13.48
C PHE A 230 11.75 -6.73 -14.49
N LEU A 231 11.66 -5.44 -14.16
CA LEU A 231 12.24 -4.39 -15.00
C LEU A 231 13.77 -4.59 -15.09
N PRO A 232 14.35 -4.75 -16.29
CA PRO A 232 15.78 -4.97 -16.43
C PRO A 232 16.60 -3.84 -15.81
N ARG A 233 17.49 -4.20 -14.88
CA ARG A 233 18.36 -3.25 -14.19
C ARG A 233 19.79 -3.42 -14.67
N LYS A 234 20.43 -2.30 -15.05
CA LYS A 234 21.88 -2.29 -15.27
C LYS A 234 22.59 -2.24 -13.92
N GLU A 235 23.71 -2.95 -13.77
CA GLU A 235 24.49 -3.01 -12.53
C GLU A 235 24.92 -1.63 -12.02
N ALA A 236 25.07 -0.64 -12.91
CA ALA A 236 25.38 0.74 -12.55
C ALA A 236 24.22 1.50 -11.87
N ALA A 237 22.98 1.01 -11.96
CA ALA A 237 21.79 1.60 -11.34
C ALA A 237 21.60 1.14 -9.89
N LEU A 238 22.64 1.26 -9.06
CA LEU A 238 22.56 0.96 -7.64
C LEU A 238 22.33 2.26 -6.85
N PRO A 239 21.39 2.27 -5.89
CA PRO A 239 21.25 3.40 -4.97
C PRO A 239 22.60 3.74 -4.34
N GLU A 240 22.83 5.04 -4.15
CA GLU A 240 23.97 5.55 -3.40
C GLU A 240 23.76 5.19 -1.92
N ILE A 241 24.01 3.93 -1.55
CA ILE A 241 24.03 3.52 -0.15
C ILE A 241 25.23 4.23 0.45
N ASP A 242 24.97 5.33 1.17
CA ASP A 242 26.00 6.08 1.87
C ASP A 242 26.75 5.13 2.81
N SER A 243 27.94 4.73 2.39
CA SER A 243 28.84 3.85 3.15
C SER A 243 29.61 4.64 4.22
N GLY A 244 29.30 5.92 4.44
CA GLY A 244 29.88 6.76 5.48
C GLY A 244 29.65 6.29 6.92
N GLY A 245 28.95 5.17 7.13
CA GLY A 245 28.79 4.49 8.42
C GLY A 245 29.56 3.18 8.57
N ALA A 246 30.30 2.73 7.55
CA ALA A 246 31.18 1.57 7.69
C ALA A 246 32.49 2.00 8.38
N GLU A 247 32.45 2.16 9.70
CA GLU A 247 33.70 2.16 10.47
C GLU A 247 34.45 0.86 10.16
N LYS A 248 35.67 1.08 9.67
CA LYS A 248 36.70 0.08 9.45
C LYS A 248 36.95 -0.61 10.79
N ILE A 249 36.36 -1.79 11.02
CA ILE A 249 36.78 -2.64 12.13
C ILE A 249 38.19 -3.13 11.77
N ALA A 250 39.18 -2.41 12.25
CA ALA A 250 40.55 -2.85 12.31
C ALA A 250 40.60 -4.07 13.25
N SER A 251 40.76 -5.26 12.69
CA SER A 251 41.12 -6.45 13.46
C SER A 251 42.60 -6.37 13.82
N THR A 252 42.90 -5.73 14.94
CA THR A 252 44.07 -6.12 15.75
C THR A 252 43.66 -7.32 16.59
N GLU A 253 44.23 -8.49 16.28
CA GLU A 253 45.01 -9.25 17.25
C GLU A 253 45.78 -10.35 16.53
N LYS A 254 47.07 -10.42 16.86
CA LYS A 254 48.11 -11.20 16.23
C LYS A 254 48.57 -12.27 17.21
N ASP A 255 48.70 -13.50 16.70
CA ASP A 255 49.53 -14.62 17.15
C ASP A 255 49.21 -15.27 18.51
N ALA A 256 49.33 -16.59 18.71
CA ALA A 256 49.93 -17.72 17.97
C ALA A 256 49.30 -19.03 18.53
N GLY A 257 49.41 -20.23 17.96
CA GLY A 257 50.18 -20.77 16.83
C GLY A 257 49.52 -22.08 16.35
N ALA A 258 49.63 -22.45 15.08
CA ALA A 258 50.77 -23.13 14.42
C ALA A 258 50.55 -24.65 14.29
N ALA A 259 50.13 -25.10 13.10
CA ALA A 259 50.72 -26.23 12.36
C ALA A 259 50.11 -26.30 10.95
N VAL A 260 50.95 -26.67 9.98
CA VAL A 260 50.89 -26.34 8.54
C VAL A 260 50.44 -27.57 7.70
N PRO A 261 50.54 -27.61 6.34
CA PRO A 261 49.40 -27.68 5.42
C PRO A 261 49.39 -28.96 4.54
N GLN A 262 48.38 -29.15 3.69
CA GLN A 262 48.64 -29.77 2.38
C GLN A 262 47.58 -29.48 1.31
N LYS A 263 48.09 -29.43 0.08
CA LYS A 263 47.53 -28.99 -1.20
C LYS A 263 47.48 -30.19 -2.13
N THR A 264 46.38 -30.40 -2.86
CA THR A 264 46.34 -30.99 -4.23
C THR A 264 44.89 -30.92 -4.73
N GLU A 265 44.60 -30.11 -5.76
CA GLU A 265 44.58 -30.44 -7.20
C GLU A 265 43.32 -31.17 -7.69
N SER A 266 42.79 -30.56 -8.74
CA SER A 266 41.67 -30.89 -9.61
C SER A 266 41.87 -32.20 -10.38
N LYS A 267 40.77 -32.88 -10.71
CA LYS A 267 40.56 -33.40 -12.07
C LYS A 267 39.10 -33.80 -12.35
N GLU A 268 38.65 -33.33 -13.51
CA GLU A 268 37.52 -33.85 -14.29
C GLU A 268 37.60 -35.37 -14.47
N ASN A 269 36.46 -36.06 -14.57
CA ASN A 269 36.02 -36.57 -15.87
C ASN A 269 34.54 -36.99 -15.89
N SER A 270 33.97 -36.73 -17.06
CA SER A 270 32.73 -37.22 -17.66
C SER A 270 32.46 -38.74 -17.57
N GLY A 271 31.20 -39.14 -17.72
CA GLY A 271 30.82 -40.56 -17.87
C GLY A 271 29.33 -40.91 -17.69
N GLN A 272 28.51 -40.40 -18.61
CA GLN A 272 27.22 -40.86 -19.16
C GLN A 272 26.54 -42.20 -18.73
N SER A 273 25.19 -42.15 -18.84
CA SER A 273 24.20 -43.25 -19.03
C SER A 273 23.78 -44.03 -17.78
N GLN A 274 22.51 -44.40 -17.56
CA GLN A 274 21.35 -44.51 -18.44
C GLN A 274 20.05 -44.62 -17.60
N SER A 275 18.97 -44.03 -18.12
CA SER A 275 17.57 -44.51 -18.22
C SER A 275 17.04 -45.54 -17.21
N VAL A 276 15.84 -45.30 -16.64
CA VAL A 276 14.57 -45.98 -17.02
C VAL A 276 13.36 -45.16 -16.55
N GLN A 277 12.47 -44.83 -17.48
CA GLN A 277 11.08 -44.38 -17.29
C GLN A 277 10.14 -45.57 -17.01
N ASN A 278 9.10 -45.38 -16.22
CA ASN A 278 7.72 -45.84 -16.47
C ASN A 278 6.80 -45.20 -15.41
N VAL A 279 5.85 -44.31 -15.73
CA VAL A 279 4.60 -44.41 -16.52
C VAL A 279 3.40 -44.89 -15.68
N ALA A 280 2.40 -44.00 -15.62
CA ALA A 280 0.94 -44.20 -15.48
C ALA A 280 0.39 -44.78 -14.15
N ALA A 281 -0.83 -44.49 -13.69
CA ALA A 281 -1.89 -43.55 -14.02
C ALA A 281 -2.99 -43.69 -12.95
N GLY A 282 -3.83 -42.68 -12.78
CA GLY A 282 -5.28 -42.89 -12.70
C GLY A 282 -5.98 -42.94 -11.33
N SER A 283 -6.83 -41.92 -11.15
CA SER A 283 -8.21 -41.99 -10.64
C SER A 283 -8.51 -41.79 -9.14
N GLU A 284 -9.04 -40.59 -8.87
CA GLU A 284 -10.30 -40.24 -8.18
C GLU A 284 -10.92 -41.21 -7.15
N SER A 285 -11.22 -40.69 -5.95
CA SER A 285 -12.59 -40.32 -5.53
C SER A 285 -12.82 -40.45 -4.01
N SER A 286 -13.36 -39.37 -3.43
CA SER A 286 -14.40 -39.27 -2.38
C SER A 286 -14.49 -40.32 -1.27
N GLY A 287 -14.47 -39.84 -0.01
CA GLY A 287 -15.12 -40.55 1.10
C GLY A 287 -14.76 -40.07 2.51
N ALA A 288 -15.37 -38.97 2.98
CA ALA A 288 -15.78 -38.84 4.38
C ALA A 288 -17.18 -39.49 4.53
N PRO A 289 -17.70 -39.93 5.70
CA PRO A 289 -17.61 -39.23 7.00
C PRO A 289 -17.65 -40.09 8.30
N LYS A 290 -17.34 -39.45 9.45
CA LYS A 290 -18.16 -39.37 10.70
C LYS A 290 -17.30 -39.29 11.99
N THR A 291 -17.34 -38.09 12.55
CA THR A 291 -17.72 -37.73 13.94
C THR A 291 -17.53 -38.75 15.08
N ARG A 292 -16.78 -38.33 16.11
CA ARG A 292 -17.22 -38.45 17.51
C ARG A 292 -16.69 -37.31 18.39
N THR A 293 -17.62 -36.82 19.18
CA THR A 293 -17.65 -35.72 20.15
C THR A 293 -17.00 -36.06 21.49
N GLY A 294 -16.77 -35.00 22.28
CA GLY A 294 -16.49 -34.99 23.73
C GLY A 294 -15.52 -33.85 24.04
N ASP A 295 -16.02 -32.63 24.31
CA ASP A 295 -16.22 -32.05 25.66
C ASP A 295 -14.86 -31.56 26.23
N GLU A 296 -14.67 -30.37 26.81
CA GLU A 296 -15.59 -29.49 27.54
C GLU A 296 -14.87 -28.16 27.87
N GLN A 297 -15.66 -27.13 28.22
CA GLN A 297 -15.34 -25.88 28.94
C GLN A 297 -14.69 -24.72 28.15
N GLY A 298 -15.21 -23.48 28.22
CA GLY A 298 -16.29 -22.94 29.04
C GLY A 298 -15.99 -21.50 29.46
N GLN A 299 -16.85 -20.58 28.98
CA GLN A 299 -17.22 -19.26 29.57
C GLN A 299 -16.17 -18.13 29.61
N SER A 300 -16.40 -17.03 28.88
CA SER A 300 -17.28 -15.87 29.21
C SER A 300 -16.56 -14.88 30.15
N ALA A 301 -15.98 -13.79 29.62
CA ALA A 301 -16.58 -12.46 29.45
C ALA A 301 -16.73 -11.64 30.74
N ALA A 302 -16.05 -10.48 30.79
CA ALA A 302 -16.48 -9.20 31.37
C ALA A 302 -15.31 -8.21 31.21
N ALA A 303 -15.34 -7.26 30.26
CA ALA A 303 -16.02 -5.96 30.38
C ALA A 303 -15.58 -5.16 31.61
N ALA A 304 -14.58 -4.30 31.41
CA ALA A 304 -14.41 -3.07 32.19
C ALA A 304 -14.35 -1.91 31.18
N GLN A 305 -15.44 -1.13 31.14
CA GLN A 305 -15.49 0.17 30.49
C GLN A 305 -14.58 1.14 31.27
N GLY A 306 -13.67 1.79 30.56
CA GLY A 306 -13.02 3.02 30.98
C GLY A 306 -12.98 3.94 29.77
N GLY A 307 -13.75 5.02 29.81
CA GLY A 307 -13.69 6.10 28.82
C GLY A 307 -12.35 6.82 28.94
N GLY A 308 -11.34 6.33 28.23
CA GLY A 308 -10.11 7.06 27.96
C GLY A 308 -10.10 7.41 26.49
N SER A 309 -9.86 8.68 26.16
CA SER A 309 -9.39 9.04 24.81
C SER A 309 -8.24 8.10 24.48
N SER A 310 -8.44 7.19 23.53
CA SER A 310 -7.39 6.24 23.15
C SER A 310 -6.29 7.04 22.48
N LEU A 311 -5.22 7.32 23.24
CA LEU A 311 -3.97 7.84 22.73
C LEU A 311 -3.55 6.96 21.55
N ARG A 312 -3.73 7.49 20.33
CA ARG A 312 -3.26 6.83 19.12
C ARG A 312 -1.79 7.16 19.00
N ARG A 313 -0.93 6.17 18.85
CA ARG A 313 0.50 6.43 18.70
C ARG A 313 0.85 6.38 17.22
N LEU A 314 1.51 7.40 16.70
CA LEU A 314 1.89 7.52 15.30
C LEU A 314 3.39 7.21 15.18
N GLN A 315 3.75 6.03 14.70
CA GLN A 315 5.14 5.64 14.42
C GLN A 315 5.65 6.35 13.16
N LEU A 316 6.75 7.08 13.28
CA LEU A 316 7.39 7.80 12.17
C LEU A 316 8.66 7.13 11.67
N GLY A 317 9.23 6.18 12.43
CA GLY A 317 10.41 5.46 11.99
C GLY A 317 10.71 4.22 12.81
N LEU A 318 11.35 3.24 12.16
CA LEU A 318 11.85 2.01 12.76
C LEU A 318 13.32 1.87 12.36
N PHE A 319 14.23 1.95 13.31
CA PHE A 319 15.66 1.99 13.04
C PHE A 319 16.38 0.84 13.73
N ARG A 320 17.40 0.27 13.07
CA ARG A 320 18.32 -0.66 13.73
C ARG A 320 19.36 0.06 14.59
N GLU A 321 19.67 1.31 14.24
CA GLU A 321 20.65 2.15 14.92
C GLU A 321 19.97 3.23 15.75
N LYS A 322 20.33 3.35 17.03
CA LYS A 322 19.77 4.36 17.94
C LYS A 322 20.00 5.79 17.45
N ALA A 323 21.18 6.08 16.90
CA ALA A 323 21.53 7.40 16.40
C ALA A 323 20.61 7.88 15.26
N ASN A 324 20.03 6.97 14.48
CA ASN A 324 19.07 7.33 13.43
C ASN A 324 17.70 7.70 14.03
N ALA A 325 17.26 6.96 15.04
CA ALA A 325 16.06 7.29 15.81
C ALA A 325 16.21 8.66 16.51
N ASP A 326 17.36 8.90 17.14
CA ASP A 326 17.65 10.17 17.82
C ASP A 326 17.65 11.37 16.83
N ARG A 327 18.17 11.18 15.60
CA ARG A 327 18.12 12.21 14.55
C ARG A 327 16.69 12.54 14.10
N LEU A 328 15.84 11.53 13.93
CA LEU A 328 14.43 11.77 13.60
C LEU A 328 13.69 12.47 14.74
N VAL A 329 13.96 12.10 15.99
CA VAL A 329 13.40 12.79 17.17
C VAL A 329 13.82 14.26 17.21
N ALA A 330 15.08 14.57 16.91
CA ALA A 330 15.56 15.96 16.83
C ALA A 330 14.84 16.74 15.73
N ALA A 331 14.70 16.18 14.53
CA ALA A 331 13.99 16.81 13.42
C ALA A 331 12.50 17.06 13.74
N LEU A 332 11.85 16.14 14.46
CA LEU A 332 10.47 16.30 14.91
C LEU A 332 10.35 17.38 15.98
N LYS A 333 11.29 17.44 16.92
CA LYS A 333 11.35 18.45 17.96
C LYS A 333 11.53 19.86 17.38
N ASP A 334 12.41 20.02 16.38
CA ASP A 334 12.62 21.29 15.67
C ASP A 334 11.37 21.79 14.95
N LYS A 335 10.46 20.87 14.60
CA LYS A 335 9.17 21.16 13.98
C LYS A 335 8.01 21.25 14.98
N GLY A 336 8.32 21.21 16.28
CA GLY A 336 7.35 21.40 17.37
C GLY A 336 6.60 20.14 17.78
N PHE A 337 7.03 18.95 17.35
CA PHE A 337 6.42 17.68 17.73
C PHE A 337 7.15 17.05 18.92
N THR A 338 6.41 16.40 19.81
CA THR A 338 6.96 15.62 20.92
C THR A 338 6.98 14.14 20.52
N ALA A 339 8.17 13.63 20.20
CA ALA A 339 8.38 12.22 19.81
C ALA A 339 9.09 11.43 20.91
N ALA A 340 8.72 10.17 21.07
CA ALA A 340 9.33 9.20 21.98
C ALA A 340 10.02 8.08 21.18
N VAL A 341 11.05 7.48 21.77
CA VAL A 341 11.69 6.27 21.24
C VAL A 341 11.33 5.08 22.11
N THR A 342 10.76 4.03 21.52
CA THR A 342 10.57 2.71 22.15
C THR A 342 11.45 1.68 21.47
N THR A 343 11.70 0.55 22.13
CA THR A 343 12.54 -0.53 21.58
C THR A 343 11.76 -1.83 21.43
N GLU A 344 11.97 -2.54 20.32
CA GLU A 344 11.41 -3.86 20.05
C GLU A 344 12.52 -4.83 19.64
N THR A 345 12.69 -5.94 20.36
CA THR A 345 13.60 -7.02 19.97
C THR A 345 12.82 -8.14 19.30
N ARG A 346 13.16 -8.43 18.04
CA ARG A 346 12.47 -9.48 17.26
C ARG A 346 13.07 -10.86 17.54
N ALA A 347 12.36 -11.91 17.12
CA ALA A 347 12.79 -13.31 17.27
C ALA A 347 14.17 -13.61 16.64
N SER A 348 14.65 -12.77 15.71
CA SER A 348 16.00 -12.83 15.14
C SER A 348 17.11 -12.31 16.09
N GLY A 349 16.77 -11.86 17.30
CA GLY A 349 17.68 -11.19 18.23
C GLY A 349 17.99 -9.73 17.88
N THR A 350 17.47 -9.22 16.76
CA THR A 350 17.69 -7.83 16.34
C THR A 350 16.81 -6.88 17.12
N THR A 351 17.40 -5.88 17.76
CA THR A 351 16.68 -4.80 18.46
C THR A 351 16.49 -3.60 17.53
N TYR A 352 15.27 -3.08 17.51
CA TYR A 352 14.88 -1.91 16.73
C TYR A 352 14.46 -0.78 17.66
N TYR A 353 14.68 0.46 17.22
CA TYR A 353 14.30 1.71 17.85
C TYR A 353 13.15 2.33 17.05
N ILE A 354 11.98 2.40 17.66
CA ILE A 354 10.75 2.92 17.09
C ILE A 354 10.57 4.36 17.54
N VAL A 355 10.49 5.30 16.60
CA VAL A 355 10.17 6.70 16.90
C VAL A 355 8.67 6.90 16.71
N ALA A 356 7.98 7.43 17.71
CA ALA A 356 6.55 7.67 17.64
C ALA A 356 6.11 8.98 18.31
N VAL A 357 5.01 9.55 17.82
CA VAL A 357 4.34 10.73 18.41
C VAL A 357 2.96 10.32 18.88
N ASP A 358 2.58 10.71 20.09
CA ASP A 358 1.24 10.44 20.61
C ASP A 358 0.22 11.44 20.03
N GLU A 359 -0.94 10.93 19.62
CA GLU A 359 -2.05 11.67 19.03
C GLU A 359 -3.28 11.57 19.93
N THR A 360 -3.83 12.74 20.29
CA THR A 360 -4.94 12.86 21.24
C THR A 360 -6.28 13.22 20.60
N ASP A 361 -6.28 13.87 19.43
CA ASP A 361 -7.49 14.45 18.81
C ASP A 361 -7.58 14.27 17.27
N GLY A 362 -6.65 13.53 16.66
CA GLY A 362 -6.61 13.30 15.20
C GLY A 362 -6.03 14.46 14.38
N SER A 363 -5.61 15.56 15.00
CA SER A 363 -5.04 16.72 14.31
C SER A 363 -3.53 16.62 14.09
N ILE A 364 -2.85 15.75 14.85
CA ILE A 364 -1.39 15.65 14.83
C ILE A 364 -0.92 14.98 13.54
N GLY A 365 -1.65 13.99 13.04
CA GLY A 365 -1.35 13.37 11.76
C GLY A 365 -1.35 14.35 10.58
N ASP A 366 -2.34 15.24 10.49
CA ASP A 366 -2.40 16.22 9.41
C ASP A 366 -1.27 17.26 9.51
N LYS A 367 -0.89 17.64 10.73
CA LYS A 367 0.26 18.52 10.99
C LYS A 367 1.59 17.85 10.61
N LEU A 368 1.75 16.57 10.91
CA LEU A 368 2.93 15.78 10.53
C LEU A 368 3.08 15.73 9.01
N ARG A 369 2.01 15.39 8.27
CA ARG A 369 2.06 15.38 6.79
C ARG A 369 2.35 16.75 6.21
N THR A 370 1.75 17.80 6.77
CA THR A 370 2.03 19.19 6.34
C THR A 370 3.48 19.57 6.59
N ALA A 371 4.10 19.05 7.66
CA ALA A 371 5.50 19.23 7.97
C ALA A 371 6.44 18.29 7.19
N GLY A 372 5.90 17.43 6.32
CA GLY A 372 6.66 16.51 5.46
C GLY A 372 7.04 15.19 6.13
N PHE A 373 6.40 14.84 7.25
CA PHE A 373 6.61 13.56 7.93
C PHE A 373 5.47 12.59 7.65
N GLU A 374 5.84 11.39 7.20
CA GLU A 374 4.94 10.25 7.09
C GLU A 374 4.95 9.45 8.40
N PHE A 375 3.83 8.77 8.67
CA PHE A 375 3.68 7.98 9.89
C PHE A 375 2.71 6.82 9.69
N TYR A 376 2.80 5.87 10.61
CA TYR A 376 1.94 4.69 10.72
C TYR A 376 1.22 4.73 12.08
N PRO A 377 -0.11 4.60 12.13
CA PRO A 377 -0.77 4.38 13.42
C PRO A 377 -0.34 3.03 14.00
N LEU A 378 0.06 3.02 15.26
CA LEU A 378 0.35 1.84 16.09
C LEU A 378 -0.91 1.29 16.75
#